data_AF-A0A369QHE1-F1
#
_entry.id   AF-A0A369QHE1-F1
#
_cell.length_a   1.000
_cell.length_b   1.000
_cell.length_c   1.000
_cell.angle_alpha   90.00
_cell.angle_beta   90.00
_cell.angle_gamma   90.00
#
_symmetry.space_group_name_H-M   'P 1'
#
loop_
_entity.id
_entity.type
_entity.pdbx_description
1 polymer ?
#
loop_
_entity_poly.entity_id
_entity_poly.type
_entity_poly.pdbx_seq_one_letter_code
_entity_poly.pdbx_strand_id
1 'polypeptide(L)'
;MIKSKKWVCLTNEAHVFDEPTEDGFCNICPPYEGIVEERVVLVEDADKEDFFPDAPTKPDLPMGNGGKELMAEVGLCVILMDASSSMTDQAFPGSPLTRMRLIATSAASGIFDLERMQNNPNAYVAAFKFDDRVELMFVDTVANLLTRFDKDVKKFANYLYDELYTMQQGTDINRALQQAYSFVDKFMKKQLPDFKVRDYAPMKQIILKSSGDSLSIANVRVLIYTDGMQYDAQKNKILKANPFKLNPIVGLNHDIVIGAFFGNETDEGCQELQSLLSECPIHDERQFFLFNNPAKINILKYLFRMASGASGFCPRCLEKQLYR
;
A
#
# COMPACT_ATOMS: atom_id res chain seq x y z
N MET A 1 -38.25 12.87 17.51
CA MET A 1 -36.92 12.26 17.26
C MET A 1 -37.02 11.36 16.04
N ILE A 2 -36.35 11.77 14.96
CA ILE A 2 -36.25 10.97 13.74
C ILE A 2 -35.01 10.10 13.87
N LYS A 3 -35.15 8.79 13.61
CA LYS A 3 -34.01 7.89 13.48
C LYS A 3 -33.40 8.14 12.10
N SER A 4 -32.18 8.67 12.05
CA SER A 4 -31.45 8.82 10.78
C SER A 4 -30.18 7.99 10.82
N LYS A 5 -29.82 7.43 9.67
CA LYS A 5 -28.52 6.79 9.49
C LYS A 5 -27.47 7.89 9.38
N LYS A 6 -26.46 7.83 10.22
CA LYS A 6 -25.31 8.73 10.22
C LYS A 6 -24.03 7.92 10.31
N TRP A 7 -22.93 8.48 9.85
CA TRP A 7 -21.61 7.88 9.94
C TRP A 7 -20.88 8.46 11.14
N VAL A 8 -20.57 7.62 12.14
CA VAL A 8 -20.01 8.05 13.43
C VAL A 8 -18.58 7.56 13.54
N CYS A 9 -17.67 8.45 13.94
CA CYS A 9 -16.29 8.08 14.19
C CYS A 9 -16.16 7.16 15.42
N LEU A 10 -15.46 6.04 15.26
CA LEU A 10 -15.18 5.07 16.32
C LEU A 10 -14.22 5.59 17.39
N THR A 11 -13.38 6.58 17.06
CA THR A 11 -12.42 7.16 18.00
C THR A 11 -13.01 8.32 18.79
N ASN A 12 -13.99 9.03 18.22
CA ASN A 12 -14.71 10.09 18.91
C ASN A 12 -16.17 10.16 18.41
N GLU A 13 -17.10 9.67 19.23
CA GLU A 13 -18.53 9.59 18.87
C GLU A 13 -19.18 10.96 18.62
N ALA A 14 -18.54 12.06 19.01
CA ALA A 14 -18.99 13.42 18.69
C ALA A 14 -18.78 13.79 17.21
N HIS A 15 -17.93 13.07 16.47
CA HIS A 15 -17.73 13.31 15.04
C HIS A 15 -18.74 12.48 14.25
N VAL A 16 -19.79 13.15 13.77
CA VAL A 16 -20.92 12.55 13.06
C VAL A 16 -21.05 13.17 11.68
N PHE A 17 -21.23 12.33 10.67
CA PHE A 17 -21.34 12.71 9.27
C PHE A 17 -22.64 12.21 8.66
N ASP A 18 -23.17 12.98 7.72
CA ASP A 18 -24.42 12.65 7.02
C ASP A 18 -24.18 11.61 5.92
N GLU A 19 -22.98 11.61 5.35
CA GLU A 19 -22.50 10.70 4.31
C GLU A 19 -21.16 10.08 4.74
N PRO A 20 -20.80 8.89 4.24
CA PRO A 20 -19.48 8.33 4.52
C PRO A 20 -18.40 9.22 3.91
N THR A 21 -17.33 9.47 4.67
CA THR A 21 -16.14 10.13 4.13
C THR A 21 -15.54 9.32 2.98
N GLU A 22 -14.87 10.00 2.04
CA GLU A 22 -14.42 9.38 0.79
C GLU A 22 -13.53 8.15 0.97
N ASP A 23 -12.73 8.15 2.04
CA ASP A 23 -11.78 7.11 2.38
C ASP A 23 -12.22 6.22 3.56
N GLY A 24 -13.39 6.47 4.16
CA GLY A 24 -13.90 5.75 5.32
C GLY A 24 -13.30 6.16 6.67
N PHE A 25 -12.58 7.29 6.73
CA PHE A 25 -11.97 7.81 7.96
C PHE A 25 -12.53 9.18 8.35
N CYS A 26 -12.49 9.48 9.64
CA CYS A 26 -12.94 10.75 10.18
C CYS A 26 -11.98 11.87 9.74
N ASN A 27 -12.52 12.88 9.06
CA ASN A 27 -11.74 14.05 8.61
C ASN A 27 -11.58 15.14 9.69
N ILE A 28 -12.24 15.01 10.85
CA ILE A 28 -12.18 15.94 12.00
C ILE A 28 -11.15 15.50 13.04
N CYS A 29 -10.97 14.19 13.21
CA CYS A 29 -9.87 13.67 14.01
C CYS A 29 -8.52 14.15 13.44
N PRO A 30 -7.44 14.13 14.24
CA PRO A 30 -6.09 14.27 13.68
C PRO A 30 -5.99 13.43 12.40
N PRO A 31 -5.33 13.95 11.35
CA PRO A 31 -5.32 13.28 10.05
C PRO A 31 -5.04 11.79 10.24
N TYR A 32 -5.89 10.95 9.65
CA TYR A 32 -5.72 9.49 9.70
C TYR A 32 -5.87 8.92 11.12
N GLU A 33 -6.85 9.40 11.88
CA GLU A 33 -7.41 8.77 13.07
C GLU A 33 -8.95 8.69 12.93
N GLY A 34 -9.57 7.69 13.54
CA GLY A 34 -11.03 7.51 13.50
C GLY A 34 -11.54 6.85 12.23
N ILE A 35 -12.11 5.66 12.36
CA ILE A 35 -12.90 5.02 11.30
C ILE A 35 -14.34 5.50 11.45
N VAL A 36 -15.01 5.86 10.36
CA VAL A 36 -16.44 6.16 10.40
C VAL A 36 -17.26 4.92 10.11
N GLU A 37 -18.27 4.67 10.94
CA GLU A 37 -19.20 3.55 10.75
C GLU A 37 -20.66 4.02 10.72
N GLU A 38 -21.50 3.33 9.96
CA GLU A 38 -22.93 3.65 9.92
C GLU A 38 -23.60 3.28 11.26
N ARG A 39 -24.14 4.27 11.96
CA ARG A 39 -24.98 4.12 13.15
C ARG A 39 -26.34 4.79 12.96
N VAL A 40 -27.34 4.29 13.67
CA VAL A 40 -28.64 4.96 13.78
C VAL A 40 -28.58 5.93 14.95
N VAL A 41 -28.61 7.24 14.65
CA VAL A 41 -28.54 8.30 15.66
C VAL A 41 -29.89 9.01 15.75
N LEU A 42 -30.29 9.38 16.98
CA LEU A 42 -31.46 10.21 17.24
C LEU A 42 -31.04 11.67 17.08
N VAL A 43 -31.57 12.36 16.06
CA VAL A 43 -31.22 13.76 15.79
C VAL A 43 -32.35 14.66 16.30
N GLU A 44 -31.99 15.73 17.01
CA GLU A 44 -32.83 16.89 17.26
C GLU A 44 -32.47 17.98 16.24
N ASP A 45 -33.47 18.55 15.59
CA ASP A 45 -33.30 19.49 14.48
C ASP A 45 -32.54 20.75 14.92
N ALA A 46 -31.46 21.08 14.21
CA ALA A 46 -30.82 22.39 14.26
C ALA A 46 -30.24 22.74 12.89
N ASP A 47 -30.90 23.69 12.22
CA ASP A 47 -30.43 24.38 11.02
C ASP A 47 -29.13 25.15 11.31
N LYS A 48 -28.19 25.12 10.35
CA LYS A 48 -27.47 26.30 9.81
C LYS A 48 -26.46 25.90 8.72
N GLU A 49 -26.60 26.56 7.58
CA GLU A 49 -25.61 26.65 6.51
C GLU A 49 -24.43 27.54 6.96
N ASP A 50 -23.22 27.20 6.55
CA ASP A 50 -22.09 28.13 6.56
C ASP A 50 -21.19 27.97 5.32
N PHE A 51 -20.68 29.12 4.91
CA PHE A 51 -20.16 29.55 3.62
C PHE A 51 -18.62 29.35 3.56
N PHE A 52 -18.07 28.78 2.48
CA PHE A 52 -16.62 28.67 2.26
C PHE A 52 -16.18 29.50 1.03
N PRO A 53 -15.12 30.34 1.12
CA PRO A 53 -14.59 31.09 -0.03
C PRO A 53 -13.53 30.29 -0.81
N ASP A 54 -13.40 30.65 -2.09
CA ASP A 54 -12.59 30.00 -3.13
C ASP A 54 -11.07 29.89 -2.86
N ALA A 55 -10.46 28.86 -3.45
CA ALA A 55 -9.03 28.55 -3.42
C ALA A 55 -8.20 29.42 -4.40
N PRO A 56 -6.92 29.76 -4.09
CA PRO A 56 -6.07 30.52 -4.98
C PRO A 56 -5.40 29.66 -6.07
N THR A 57 -5.36 30.23 -7.28
CA THR A 57 -4.73 29.72 -8.51
C THR A 57 -3.21 29.49 -8.41
N LYS A 58 -2.74 28.42 -9.06
CA LYS A 58 -1.32 28.06 -9.20
C LYS A 58 -0.55 29.02 -10.12
N PRO A 59 0.77 29.23 -9.92
CA PRO A 59 1.62 29.90 -10.89
C PRO A 59 2.19 28.92 -11.93
N ASP A 60 2.26 29.36 -13.18
CA ASP A 60 2.84 28.64 -14.31
C ASP A 60 4.38 28.54 -14.20
N LEU A 61 4.93 27.37 -14.49
CA LEU A 61 6.38 27.16 -14.61
C LEU A 61 6.84 27.38 -16.07
N PRO A 62 8.00 28.01 -16.31
CA PRO A 62 8.48 28.31 -17.65
C PRO A 62 9.06 27.06 -18.34
N MET A 63 8.71 26.89 -19.61
CA MET A 63 9.33 25.92 -20.51
C MET A 63 10.79 26.32 -20.80
N GLY A 64 11.73 25.47 -20.38
CA GLY A 64 13.15 25.56 -20.71
C GLY A 64 13.55 24.57 -21.81
N ASN A 65 14.23 25.11 -22.82
CA ASN A 65 14.75 24.48 -24.03
C ASN A 65 15.74 23.31 -23.81
N GLY A 66 15.68 22.33 -24.74
CA GLY A 66 16.82 21.70 -25.40
C GLY A 66 17.93 21.10 -24.53
N GLY A 67 17.85 19.80 -24.27
CA GLY A 67 18.95 18.99 -23.74
C GLY A 67 18.72 17.52 -24.08
N LYS A 68 19.81 16.76 -24.28
CA LYS A 68 19.82 15.29 -24.50
C LYS A 68 18.65 14.61 -23.79
N GLU A 69 17.92 13.72 -24.45
CA GLU A 69 16.93 12.84 -23.80
C GLU A 69 17.62 12.17 -22.60
N LEU A 70 17.34 12.70 -21.41
CA LEU A 70 17.79 12.14 -20.15
C LEU A 70 17.03 10.83 -20.00
N MET A 71 17.76 9.71 -19.94
CA MET A 71 17.19 8.40 -19.68
C MET A 71 16.27 8.51 -18.45
N ALA A 72 15.01 8.10 -18.60
CA ALA A 72 14.02 8.24 -17.55
C ALA A 72 14.44 7.45 -16.30
N GLU A 73 14.45 8.09 -15.14
CA GLU A 73 14.62 7.39 -13.86
C GLU A 73 13.28 6.85 -13.38
N VAL A 74 13.22 5.55 -13.10
CA VAL A 74 11.98 4.83 -12.80
C VAL A 74 12.04 4.21 -11.40
N GLY A 75 11.05 4.50 -10.56
CA GLY A 75 10.81 3.76 -9.31
C GLY A 75 9.76 2.67 -9.52
N LEU A 76 9.87 1.56 -8.77
CA LEU A 76 8.93 0.44 -8.88
C LEU A 76 8.44 -0.02 -7.50
N CYS A 77 7.13 0.09 -7.28
CA CYS A 77 6.42 -0.55 -6.19
C CYS A 77 5.78 -1.85 -6.70
N VAL A 78 6.10 -2.99 -6.09
CA VAL A 78 5.41 -4.26 -6.32
C VAL A 78 4.55 -4.56 -5.10
N ILE A 79 3.26 -4.79 -5.31
CA ILE A 79 2.31 -5.13 -4.26
C ILE A 79 1.87 -6.57 -4.46
N LEU A 80 2.00 -7.39 -3.43
CA LEU A 80 1.47 -8.75 -3.36
C LEU A 80 0.25 -8.72 -2.43
N MET A 81 -0.93 -8.84 -3.00
CA MET A 81 -2.20 -8.80 -2.28
C MET A 81 -2.74 -10.22 -2.10
N ASP A 82 -2.80 -10.68 -0.86
CA ASP A 82 -3.43 -11.96 -0.54
C ASP A 82 -4.92 -11.88 -0.89
N ALA A 83 -5.36 -12.86 -1.66
CA ALA A 83 -6.71 -13.07 -2.13
C ALA A 83 -7.21 -14.48 -1.73
N SER A 84 -6.64 -15.06 -0.68
CA SER A 84 -7.13 -16.32 -0.12
C SER A 84 -8.51 -16.16 0.52
N SER A 85 -9.21 -17.28 0.77
CA SER A 85 -10.55 -17.25 1.33
C SER A 85 -10.64 -16.54 2.68
N SER A 86 -9.61 -16.63 3.54
CA SER A 86 -9.57 -15.97 4.86
C SER A 86 -9.64 -14.45 4.76
N MET A 87 -9.19 -13.87 3.65
CA MET A 87 -9.28 -12.44 3.39
C MET A 87 -10.73 -11.94 3.26
N THR A 88 -11.70 -12.84 3.04
CA THR A 88 -13.12 -12.50 2.99
C THR A 88 -13.77 -12.39 4.37
N ASP A 89 -13.09 -12.80 5.43
CA ASP A 89 -13.56 -12.63 6.80
C ASP A 89 -13.51 -11.17 7.24
N GLN A 90 -14.19 -10.87 8.34
CA GLN A 90 -14.16 -9.56 8.99
C GLN A 90 -12.73 -9.12 9.31
N ALA A 91 -12.42 -7.86 9.01
CA ALA A 91 -11.12 -7.27 9.28
C ALA A 91 -10.77 -7.27 10.77
N PHE A 92 -11.78 -6.99 11.61
CA PHE A 92 -11.70 -7.03 13.06
C PHE A 92 -13.01 -7.57 13.63
N PRO A 93 -13.02 -8.13 14.85
CA PRO A 93 -14.27 -8.55 15.50
C PRO A 93 -15.32 -7.43 15.49
N GLY A 94 -16.48 -7.70 14.89
CA GLY A 94 -17.58 -6.72 14.79
C GLY A 94 -17.45 -5.69 13.66
N SER A 95 -16.36 -5.71 12.87
CA SER A 95 -16.21 -4.82 11.73
C SER A 95 -17.16 -5.18 10.58
N PRO A 96 -17.80 -4.20 9.92
CA PRO A 96 -18.59 -4.45 8.72
C PRO A 96 -17.72 -4.69 7.47
N LEU A 97 -16.41 -4.41 7.54
CA LEU A 97 -15.49 -4.55 6.44
C LEU A 97 -14.76 -5.89 6.51
N THR A 98 -14.55 -6.50 5.34
CA THR A 98 -13.65 -7.65 5.21
C THR A 98 -12.19 -7.20 5.12
N ARG A 99 -11.23 -8.09 5.42
CA ARG A 99 -9.78 -7.78 5.26
C ARG A 99 -9.45 -7.39 3.82
N MET A 100 -10.01 -8.12 2.86
CA MET A 100 -9.88 -7.85 1.43
C MET A 100 -10.40 -6.46 1.06
N ARG A 101 -11.59 -6.07 1.55
CA ARG A 101 -12.15 -4.73 1.31
C ARG A 101 -11.27 -3.65 1.91
N LEU A 102 -10.76 -3.90 3.11
CA LEU A 102 -9.89 -2.96 3.80
C LEU A 102 -8.57 -2.72 3.05
N ILE A 103 -7.94 -3.77 2.54
CA ILE A 103 -6.71 -3.69 1.74
C ILE A 103 -6.98 -2.97 0.43
N ALA A 104 -8.06 -3.33 -0.28
CA ALA A 104 -8.42 -2.69 -1.54
C ALA A 104 -8.61 -1.18 -1.36
N THR A 105 -9.38 -0.74 -0.36
CA THR A 105 -9.56 0.68 -0.05
C THR A 105 -8.22 1.34 0.34
N SER A 106 -7.43 0.72 1.22
CA SER A 106 -6.17 1.30 1.68
C SER A 106 -5.13 1.43 0.56
N ALA A 107 -5.07 0.46 -0.35
CA ALA A 107 -4.17 0.50 -1.50
C ALA A 107 -4.60 1.55 -2.52
N ALA A 108 -5.89 1.66 -2.80
CA ALA A 108 -6.42 2.70 -3.68
C ALA A 108 -6.09 4.10 -3.15
N SER A 109 -6.42 4.38 -1.88
CA SER A 109 -6.10 5.66 -1.24
C SER A 109 -4.59 5.91 -1.22
N GLY A 110 -3.79 4.92 -0.80
CA GLY A 110 -2.34 5.05 -0.72
C GLY A 110 -1.66 5.31 -2.06
N ILE A 111 -2.16 4.73 -3.15
CA ILE A 111 -1.68 5.00 -4.52
C ILE A 111 -2.11 6.39 -4.98
N PHE A 112 -3.34 6.81 -4.70
CA PHE A 112 -3.84 8.12 -5.15
C PHE A 112 -3.21 9.27 -4.35
N ASP A 113 -2.86 9.05 -3.09
CA ASP A 113 -2.11 10.01 -2.27
C ASP A 113 -0.72 10.33 -2.83
N LEU A 114 -0.20 9.50 -3.74
CA LEU A 114 1.04 9.77 -4.46
C LEU A 114 0.88 10.86 -5.51
N GLU A 115 -0.35 11.20 -5.94
CA GLU A 115 -0.61 12.35 -6.83
C GLU A 115 -0.02 13.64 -6.26
N ARG A 116 -0.22 13.84 -4.94
CA ARG A 116 0.26 15.02 -4.22
C ARG A 116 1.78 15.09 -4.14
N MET A 117 2.48 13.98 -4.38
CA MET A 117 3.93 13.94 -4.31
C MET A 117 4.63 14.50 -5.56
N GLN A 118 3.89 14.83 -6.64
CA GLN A 118 4.21 15.61 -7.87
C GLN A 118 5.61 15.52 -8.52
N ASN A 119 6.57 14.78 -7.97
CA ASN A 119 7.98 14.88 -8.28
C ASN A 119 8.50 13.71 -9.13
N ASN A 120 7.64 12.74 -9.50
CA ASN A 120 8.09 11.69 -10.40
C ASN A 120 6.96 11.09 -11.29
N PRO A 121 6.84 11.49 -12.57
CA PRO A 121 5.92 10.87 -13.52
C PRO A 121 6.24 9.39 -13.81
N ASN A 122 7.42 8.91 -13.38
CA ASN A 122 7.91 7.55 -13.61
C ASN A 122 7.87 6.67 -12.35
N ALA A 123 6.95 6.94 -11.42
CA ALA A 123 6.64 6.03 -10.32
C ALA A 123 5.67 4.94 -10.81
N TYR A 124 6.16 3.71 -10.95
CA TYR A 124 5.37 2.56 -11.38
C TYR A 124 4.87 1.75 -10.19
N VAL A 125 3.65 1.23 -10.33
CA VAL A 125 3.05 0.27 -9.42
C VAL A 125 2.69 -0.98 -10.21
N ALA A 126 3.17 -2.13 -9.74
CA ALA A 126 2.74 -3.44 -10.19
C ALA A 126 1.98 -4.12 -9.05
N ALA A 127 0.73 -4.52 -9.28
CA ALA A 127 -0.05 -5.25 -8.29
C ALA A 127 -0.30 -6.67 -8.75
N PHE A 128 0.06 -7.62 -7.89
CA PHE A 128 -0.27 -9.03 -8.03
C PHE A 128 -1.29 -9.39 -6.96
N LYS A 129 -2.27 -10.20 -7.35
CA LYS A 129 -3.13 -10.95 -6.43
C LYS A 129 -2.63 -12.38 -6.33
N PHE A 130 -2.74 -12.97 -5.15
CA PHE A 130 -2.33 -14.36 -4.96
C PHE A 130 -3.25 -15.14 -4.02
N ASP A 131 -3.46 -16.41 -4.37
CA ASP A 131 -3.97 -17.50 -3.54
C ASP A 131 -2.99 -18.67 -3.71
N ASP A 132 -3.43 -19.84 -4.17
CA ASP A 132 -2.54 -20.92 -4.63
C ASP A 132 -1.99 -20.64 -6.04
N ARG A 133 -2.52 -19.62 -6.70
CA ARG A 133 -2.08 -19.02 -7.96
C ARG A 133 -1.56 -17.60 -7.70
N VAL A 134 -0.90 -17.03 -8.72
CA VAL A 134 -0.45 -15.63 -8.70
C VAL A 134 -0.78 -15.02 -10.04
N GLU A 135 -1.48 -13.89 -10.02
CA GLU A 135 -1.93 -13.19 -11.22
C GLU A 135 -1.54 -11.70 -11.15
N LEU A 136 -1.00 -11.15 -12.23
CA LEU A 136 -0.72 -9.73 -12.35
C LEU A 136 -2.03 -8.99 -12.68
N MET A 137 -2.48 -8.11 -11.78
CA MET A 137 -3.67 -7.29 -11.97
C MET A 137 -3.39 -6.11 -12.91
N PHE A 138 -2.27 -5.43 -12.67
CA PHE A 138 -1.82 -4.31 -13.50
C PHE A 138 -0.34 -3.99 -13.25
N VAL A 139 0.27 -3.33 -14.22
CA VAL A 139 1.50 -2.56 -14.06
C VAL A 139 1.32 -1.23 -14.78
N ASP A 140 1.36 -0.12 -14.06
CA ASP A 140 1.23 1.21 -14.67
C ASP A 140 1.84 2.31 -13.79
N THR A 141 1.94 3.52 -14.36
CA THR A 141 2.31 4.70 -13.57
C THR A 141 1.13 5.15 -12.71
N VAL A 142 1.43 5.78 -11.57
CA VAL A 142 0.42 6.43 -10.73
C VAL A 142 -0.45 7.40 -11.53
N ALA A 143 0.17 8.20 -12.41
CA ALA A 143 -0.55 9.17 -13.26
C ALA A 143 -1.57 8.51 -14.20
N ASN A 144 -1.21 7.36 -14.80
CA ASN A 144 -2.11 6.62 -15.66
C ASN A 144 -3.24 5.95 -14.88
N LEU A 145 -2.95 5.43 -13.68
CA LEU A 145 -3.97 4.87 -12.79
C LEU A 145 -5.00 5.94 -12.39
N LEU A 146 -4.54 7.11 -11.95
CA LEU A 146 -5.40 8.26 -11.63
C LEU A 146 -6.30 8.63 -12.80
N THR A 147 -5.73 8.69 -14.01
CA THR A 147 -6.48 9.03 -15.23
C THR A 147 -7.49 7.95 -15.59
N ARG A 148 -7.09 6.67 -15.56
CA ARG A 148 -7.94 5.51 -15.90
C ARG A 148 -9.19 5.40 -15.02
N PHE A 149 -9.08 5.85 -13.78
CA PHE A 149 -10.15 5.79 -12.80
C PHE A 149 -10.75 7.17 -12.49
N ASP A 150 -10.56 8.17 -13.36
CA ASP A 150 -11.15 9.51 -13.26
C ASP A 150 -10.89 10.21 -11.92
N LYS A 151 -9.74 9.91 -11.28
CA LYS A 151 -9.38 10.32 -9.91
C LYS A 151 -10.40 9.91 -8.83
N ASP A 152 -11.28 8.95 -9.13
CA ASP A 152 -12.21 8.36 -8.18
C ASP A 152 -11.54 7.19 -7.43
N VAL A 153 -11.12 7.47 -6.19
CA VAL A 153 -10.52 6.48 -5.28
C VAL A 153 -11.47 5.31 -5.04
N LYS A 154 -12.78 5.54 -4.93
CA LYS A 154 -13.77 4.50 -4.66
C LYS A 154 -13.90 3.56 -5.85
N LYS A 155 -13.92 4.10 -7.08
CA LYS A 155 -13.92 3.32 -8.32
C LYS A 155 -12.70 2.42 -8.42
N PHE A 156 -11.52 2.94 -8.08
CA PHE A 156 -10.30 2.12 -8.08
C PHE A 156 -10.29 1.07 -6.96
N ALA A 157 -10.74 1.42 -5.75
CA ALA A 157 -10.89 0.47 -4.64
C ALA A 157 -11.85 -0.68 -4.98
N ASN A 158 -12.97 -0.38 -5.65
CA ASN A 158 -13.91 -1.40 -6.11
C ASN A 158 -13.26 -2.33 -7.14
N TYR A 159 -12.52 -1.78 -8.12
CA TYR A 159 -11.76 -2.60 -9.07
C TYR A 159 -10.78 -3.54 -8.37
N LEU A 160 -10.01 -3.05 -7.40
CA LEU A 160 -9.08 -3.89 -6.64
C LEU A 160 -9.81 -4.99 -5.88
N TYR A 161 -10.91 -4.64 -5.21
CA TYR A 161 -11.73 -5.60 -4.48
C TYR A 161 -12.31 -6.68 -5.40
N ASP A 162 -12.90 -6.30 -6.53
CA ASP A 162 -13.51 -7.23 -7.48
C ASP A 162 -12.47 -8.19 -8.05
N GLU A 163 -11.28 -7.68 -8.39
CA GLU A 163 -10.16 -8.50 -8.85
C GLU A 163 -9.68 -9.48 -7.79
N LEU A 164 -9.53 -9.05 -6.53
CA LEU A 164 -9.16 -9.94 -5.42
C LEU A 164 -10.23 -11.00 -5.19
N TYR A 165 -11.51 -10.62 -5.22
CA TYR A 165 -12.63 -11.51 -4.92
C TYR A 165 -12.77 -12.67 -5.93
N THR A 166 -12.18 -12.55 -7.13
CA THR A 166 -12.12 -13.64 -8.12
C THR A 166 -11.19 -14.81 -7.74
N MET A 167 -10.37 -14.62 -6.71
CA MET A 167 -9.47 -15.61 -6.13
C MET A 167 -9.86 -15.81 -4.68
N GLN A 168 -9.95 -17.06 -4.22
CA GLN A 168 -10.40 -17.44 -2.87
C GLN A 168 -9.88 -18.83 -2.46
N GLN A 169 -8.71 -19.26 -2.96
CA GLN A 169 -8.10 -20.54 -2.58
C GLN A 169 -7.17 -20.39 -1.36
N GLY A 170 -6.28 -21.35 -1.13
CA GLY A 170 -5.28 -21.29 -0.05
C GLY A 170 -4.20 -20.24 -0.28
N THR A 171 -3.37 -19.95 0.71
CA THR A 171 -2.38 -18.86 0.66
C THR A 171 -0.98 -19.38 0.29
N ASP A 172 -0.48 -19.15 -0.94
CA ASP A 172 0.88 -19.54 -1.36
C ASP A 172 1.83 -18.32 -1.48
N ILE A 173 2.33 -17.86 -0.34
CA ILE A 173 3.35 -16.81 -0.18
C ILE A 173 4.63 -17.16 -0.95
N ASN A 174 5.07 -18.42 -0.96
CA ASN A 174 6.28 -18.83 -1.68
C ASN A 174 6.16 -18.51 -3.17
N ARG A 175 5.03 -18.86 -3.78
CA ARG A 175 4.78 -18.61 -5.20
C ARG A 175 4.67 -17.12 -5.48
N ALA A 176 3.98 -16.37 -4.61
CA ALA A 176 3.87 -14.92 -4.71
C ALA A 176 5.25 -14.22 -4.69
N LEU A 177 6.11 -14.58 -3.72
CA LEU A 177 7.46 -14.05 -3.62
C LEU A 177 8.35 -14.44 -4.80
N GLN A 178 8.23 -15.68 -5.30
CA GLN A 178 8.99 -16.11 -6.47
C GLN A 178 8.58 -15.35 -7.74
N GLN A 179 7.29 -15.06 -7.89
CA GLN A 179 6.78 -14.27 -9.01
C GLN A 179 7.26 -12.80 -8.91
N ALA A 180 7.19 -12.19 -7.72
CA ALA A 180 7.74 -10.86 -7.48
C ALA A 180 9.24 -10.80 -7.78
N TYR A 181 10.00 -11.80 -7.32
CA TYR A 181 11.43 -11.91 -7.59
C TYR A 181 11.73 -11.92 -9.08
N SER A 182 11.06 -12.79 -9.85
CA SER A 182 11.24 -12.86 -11.29
C SER A 182 10.86 -11.55 -11.98
N PHE A 183 9.79 -10.91 -11.53
CA PHE A 183 9.34 -9.63 -12.08
C PHE A 183 10.36 -8.51 -11.83
N VAL A 184 10.87 -8.39 -10.60
CA VAL A 184 11.87 -7.38 -10.23
C VAL A 184 13.20 -7.65 -10.93
N ASP A 185 13.64 -8.89 -11.05
CA ASP A 185 14.88 -9.23 -11.78
C ASP A 185 14.79 -8.84 -13.26
N LYS A 186 13.64 -9.12 -13.90
CA LYS A 186 13.35 -8.65 -15.27
C LYS A 186 13.30 -7.14 -15.36
N PHE A 187 12.72 -6.45 -14.38
CA PHE A 187 12.75 -4.98 -14.31
C PHE A 187 14.18 -4.45 -14.22
N MET A 188 15.02 -4.99 -13.34
CA MET A 188 16.40 -4.52 -13.19
C MET A 188 17.24 -4.77 -14.45
N LYS A 189 16.92 -5.82 -15.22
CA LYS A 189 17.57 -6.17 -16.50
C LYS A 189 16.96 -5.49 -17.73
N LYS A 190 15.92 -4.66 -17.57
CA LYS A 190 15.13 -4.06 -18.66
C LYS A 190 14.52 -5.10 -19.62
N GLN A 191 14.07 -6.23 -19.08
CA GLN A 191 13.53 -7.39 -19.80
C GLN A 191 12.03 -7.62 -19.58
N LEU A 192 11.31 -6.62 -19.07
CA LEU A 192 9.85 -6.70 -18.96
C LEU A 192 9.21 -6.43 -20.34
N PRO A 193 8.52 -7.41 -20.94
CA PRO A 193 8.05 -7.32 -22.33
C PRO A 193 7.00 -6.23 -22.55
N ASP A 194 6.09 -6.04 -21.59
CA ASP A 194 4.97 -5.10 -21.68
C ASP A 194 5.21 -3.80 -20.88
N PHE A 195 6.47 -3.51 -20.55
CA PHE A 195 6.80 -2.29 -19.83
C PHE A 195 6.83 -1.10 -20.80
N LYS A 196 6.04 -0.06 -20.47
CA LYS A 196 5.81 1.09 -21.35
C LYS A 196 7.10 1.88 -21.69
N VAL A 197 8.13 1.78 -20.84
CA VAL A 197 9.42 2.44 -21.04
C VAL A 197 10.49 1.39 -21.27
N ARG A 198 11.09 1.34 -22.47
CA ARG A 198 12.14 0.35 -22.77
C ARG A 198 13.53 0.78 -22.32
N ASP A 199 13.79 2.08 -22.31
CA ASP A 199 15.08 2.63 -21.90
C ASP A 199 14.93 3.52 -20.67
N TYR A 200 15.19 2.93 -19.50
CA TYR A 200 15.16 3.62 -18.22
C TYR A 200 16.33 3.21 -17.32
N ALA A 201 16.61 4.01 -16.31
CA ALA A 201 17.45 3.64 -15.18
C ALA A 201 16.57 3.45 -13.95
N PRO A 202 16.77 2.40 -13.14
CA PRO A 202 16.14 2.33 -11.83
C PRO A 202 16.57 3.54 -11.00
N MET A 203 15.59 4.30 -10.51
CA MET A 203 15.82 5.43 -9.61
C MET A 203 16.59 4.93 -8.38
N LYS A 204 17.57 5.70 -7.92
CA LYS A 204 18.35 5.35 -6.73
C LYS A 204 18.08 6.33 -5.59
N GLN A 205 18.04 5.79 -4.39
CA GLN A 205 17.98 6.55 -3.16
C GLN A 205 19.29 6.39 -2.41
N ILE A 206 19.84 7.49 -1.90
CA ILE A 206 20.97 7.47 -0.97
C ILE A 206 20.41 7.49 0.45
N ILE A 207 20.86 6.54 1.26
CA ILE A 207 20.50 6.40 2.67
C ILE A 207 21.74 6.64 3.50
N LEU A 208 21.61 7.45 4.54
CA LEU A 208 22.62 7.57 5.58
C LEU A 208 22.32 6.55 6.69
N LYS A 209 23.24 5.62 6.91
CA LYS A 209 23.16 4.66 8.01
C LYS A 209 23.47 5.34 9.34
N SER A 210 23.04 4.71 10.43
CA SER A 210 23.40 5.15 11.79
C SER A 210 24.91 5.12 12.05
N SER A 211 25.68 4.33 11.29
CA SER A 211 27.16 4.33 11.31
C SER A 211 27.81 5.57 10.67
N GLY A 212 27.04 6.40 9.96
CA GLY A 212 27.55 7.51 9.14
C GLY A 212 27.87 7.13 7.69
N ASP A 213 27.82 5.84 7.34
CA ASP A 213 28.02 5.38 5.98
C ASP A 213 26.83 5.72 5.08
N SER A 214 27.11 6.05 3.81
CA SER A 214 26.06 6.20 2.79
C SER A 214 25.87 4.92 1.98
N LEU A 215 24.62 4.53 1.77
CA LEU A 215 24.24 3.37 0.95
C LEU A 215 23.34 3.84 -0.19
N SER A 216 23.72 3.55 -1.43
CA SER A 216 22.86 3.79 -2.60
C SER A 216 22.06 2.55 -2.93
N ILE A 217 20.75 2.63 -2.78
CA ILE A 217 19.83 1.52 -3.05
C ILE A 217 18.90 1.86 -4.21
N ALA A 218 18.41 0.86 -4.92
CA ALA A 218 17.35 1.07 -5.90
C ALA A 218 16.03 1.45 -5.20
N ASN A 219 15.26 2.35 -5.80
CA ASN A 219 13.91 2.67 -5.38
C ASN A 219 12.92 1.63 -5.94
N VAL A 220 13.12 0.40 -5.49
CA VAL A 220 12.29 -0.77 -5.81
C VAL A 220 11.89 -1.44 -4.50
N ARG A 221 10.60 -1.68 -4.29
CA ARG A 221 10.07 -2.32 -3.08
C ARG A 221 9.05 -3.39 -3.43
N VAL A 222 8.99 -4.43 -2.60
CA VAL A 222 7.97 -5.47 -2.64
C VAL A 222 7.22 -5.43 -1.32
N LEU A 223 5.92 -5.14 -1.37
CA LEU A 223 5.05 -5.10 -0.21
C LEU A 223 4.06 -6.26 -0.27
N ILE A 224 4.08 -7.13 0.74
CA ILE A 224 3.13 -8.24 0.85
C ILE A 224 2.13 -7.99 1.97
N TYR A 225 0.85 -8.17 1.64
CA TYR A 225 -0.27 -8.18 2.58
C TYR A 225 -0.80 -9.60 2.70
N THR A 226 -0.99 -10.11 3.91
CA THR A 226 -1.61 -11.44 4.15
C THR A 226 -2.20 -11.50 5.56
N ASP A 227 -3.17 -12.39 5.75
CA ASP A 227 -3.69 -12.80 7.07
C ASP A 227 -3.41 -14.28 7.37
N GLY A 228 -2.83 -14.98 6.40
CA GLY A 228 -2.83 -16.43 6.32
C GLY A 228 -1.47 -17.06 6.61
N MET A 229 -1.51 -18.36 6.90
CA MET A 229 -0.33 -19.20 6.92
C MET A 229 0.03 -19.65 5.50
N GLN A 230 1.31 -19.93 5.26
CA GLN A 230 1.76 -20.50 4.00
C GLN A 230 1.20 -21.92 3.80
N TYR A 231 0.59 -22.13 2.63
CA TYR A 231 0.25 -23.44 2.08
C TYR A 231 0.68 -23.49 0.61
N ASP A 232 1.31 -24.58 0.18
CA ASP A 232 1.46 -24.82 -1.27
C ASP A 232 0.14 -25.28 -1.90
N ALA A 233 0.11 -25.41 -3.24
CA ALA A 233 -1.05 -25.90 -3.98
C ALA A 233 -1.50 -27.32 -3.58
N GLN A 234 -0.64 -28.09 -2.91
CA GLN A 234 -0.94 -29.42 -2.36
C GLN A 234 -1.34 -29.36 -0.88
N LYS A 235 -1.53 -28.16 -0.31
CA LYS A 235 -1.87 -27.86 1.08
C LYS A 235 -0.80 -28.28 2.09
N ASN A 236 0.46 -28.41 1.68
CA ASN A 236 1.56 -28.60 2.60
C ASN A 236 1.99 -27.26 3.20
N LYS A 237 2.25 -27.27 4.50
CA LYS A 237 2.76 -26.12 5.25
C LYS A 237 4.29 -26.04 5.16
N ILE A 238 4.79 -25.67 3.98
CA ILE A 238 6.24 -25.57 3.72
C ILE A 238 6.56 -24.12 3.39
N LEU A 239 7.22 -23.43 4.31
CA LEU A 239 7.77 -22.10 4.06
C LEU A 239 9.19 -22.21 3.49
N LYS A 240 9.44 -21.56 2.36
CA LYS A 240 10.78 -21.45 1.76
C LYS A 240 11.41 -20.12 2.16
N ALA A 241 12.74 -20.07 2.16
CA ALA A 241 13.44 -18.82 2.40
C ALA A 241 13.14 -17.78 1.30
N ASN A 242 13.14 -16.50 1.70
CA ASN A 242 12.88 -15.38 0.81
C ASN A 242 13.86 -15.39 -0.41
N PRO A 243 13.36 -15.45 -1.66
CA PRO A 243 14.21 -15.51 -2.85
C PRO A 243 15.10 -14.28 -3.03
N PHE A 244 14.69 -13.11 -2.53
CA PHE A 244 15.50 -11.88 -2.57
C PHE A 244 16.74 -11.96 -1.68
N LYS A 245 16.67 -12.74 -0.58
CA LYS A 245 17.83 -13.01 0.30
C LYS A 245 18.74 -14.10 -0.27
N LEU A 246 18.14 -15.17 -0.81
CA LEU A 246 18.89 -16.31 -1.35
C LEU A 246 19.65 -15.95 -2.63
N ASN A 247 19.05 -15.13 -3.49
CA ASN A 247 19.59 -14.79 -4.80
C ASN A 247 19.60 -13.27 -5.01
N PRO A 248 20.49 -12.52 -4.34
CA PRO A 248 20.49 -11.06 -4.41
C PRO A 248 20.55 -10.54 -5.86
N ILE A 249 19.61 -9.65 -6.21
CA ILE A 249 19.55 -9.06 -7.56
C ILE A 249 20.57 -7.92 -7.65
N VAL A 250 21.44 -7.99 -8.67
CA VAL A 250 22.46 -6.97 -8.93
C VAL A 250 21.81 -5.60 -9.12
N GLY A 251 22.29 -4.60 -8.37
CA GLY A 251 21.83 -3.21 -8.47
C GLY A 251 20.73 -2.81 -7.49
N LEU A 252 20.08 -3.75 -6.78
CA LEU A 252 19.16 -3.40 -5.69
C LEU A 252 19.90 -2.85 -4.46
N ASN A 253 21.05 -3.46 -4.14
CA ASN A 253 21.94 -3.14 -3.01
C ASN A 253 21.31 -3.20 -1.61
N HIS A 254 20.08 -3.71 -1.49
CA HIS A 254 19.38 -3.96 -0.23
C HIS A 254 18.25 -4.98 -0.46
N ASP A 255 17.81 -5.66 0.61
CA ASP A 255 16.63 -6.52 0.57
C ASP A 255 15.34 -5.67 0.67
N ILE A 256 14.32 -6.03 -0.12
CA ILE A 256 13.25 -5.09 -0.49
C ILE A 256 11.85 -5.54 -0.07
N VAL A 257 11.73 -6.62 0.70
CA VAL A 257 10.46 -7.24 1.09
C VAL A 257 9.96 -6.66 2.41
N ILE A 258 8.84 -5.96 2.31
CA ILE A 258 8.07 -5.36 3.42
C ILE A 258 6.83 -6.21 3.64
N GLY A 259 6.49 -6.52 4.89
CA GLY A 259 5.35 -7.35 5.23
C GLY A 259 4.31 -6.63 6.07
N ALA A 260 3.05 -6.86 5.75
CA ALA A 260 1.88 -6.40 6.48
C ALA A 260 0.97 -7.58 6.81
N PHE A 261 0.74 -7.84 8.11
CA PHE A 261 -0.04 -8.97 8.58
C PHE A 261 -1.33 -8.52 9.27
N PHE A 262 -2.46 -9.15 8.94
CA PHE A 262 -3.73 -8.97 9.63
C PHE A 262 -3.97 -10.14 10.58
N GLY A 263 -4.09 -9.85 11.88
CA GLY A 263 -4.21 -10.88 12.91
C GLY A 263 -3.39 -10.53 14.13
N ASN A 264 -3.02 -11.54 14.91
CA ASN A 264 -2.25 -11.39 16.14
C ASN A 264 -0.78 -11.76 15.95
N GLU A 265 0.08 -11.21 16.80
CA GLU A 265 1.51 -11.52 16.79
C GLU A 265 1.81 -13.00 17.11
N THR A 266 0.90 -13.65 17.85
CA THR A 266 0.97 -15.06 18.22
C THR A 266 0.56 -16.00 17.09
N ASP A 267 -0.02 -15.49 16.00
CA ASP A 267 -0.49 -16.33 14.90
C ASP A 267 0.72 -16.91 14.15
N GLU A 268 0.66 -18.19 13.80
CA GLU A 268 1.76 -18.87 13.11
C GLU A 268 2.11 -18.18 11.78
N GLY A 269 1.10 -17.72 11.03
CA GLY A 269 1.29 -16.97 9.79
C GLY A 269 2.02 -15.64 9.98
N CYS A 270 1.83 -14.97 11.12
CA CYS A 270 2.57 -13.75 11.46
C CYS A 270 4.06 -14.04 11.62
N GLN A 271 4.40 -15.10 12.34
CA GLN A 271 5.79 -15.51 12.57
C GLN A 271 6.47 -15.97 11.27
N GLU A 272 5.75 -16.74 10.45
CA GLU A 272 6.17 -17.14 9.11
C GLU A 272 6.50 -15.92 8.25
N LEU A 273 5.56 -14.98 8.15
CA LEU A 273 5.78 -13.76 7.37
C LEU A 273 7.00 -13.00 7.87
N GLN A 274 7.11 -12.74 9.18
CA GLN A 274 8.26 -12.02 9.76
C GLN A 274 9.61 -12.65 9.42
N SER A 275 9.70 -13.98 9.30
CA SER A 275 10.94 -14.66 8.95
C SER A 275 11.43 -14.37 7.52
N LEU A 276 10.50 -14.00 6.63
CA LEU A 276 10.79 -13.69 5.22
C LEU A 276 11.29 -12.27 5.03
N LEU A 277 10.88 -11.34 5.90
CA LEU A 277 11.02 -9.90 5.66
C LEU A 277 12.44 -9.41 5.77
N SER A 278 12.68 -8.31 5.08
CA SER A 278 13.94 -7.59 5.10
C SER A 278 14.13 -6.82 6.41
N GLU A 279 15.36 -6.46 6.71
CA GLU A 279 15.66 -5.49 7.77
C GLU A 279 15.76 -4.08 7.19
N CYS A 280 15.39 -3.09 7.99
CA CYS A 280 15.49 -1.69 7.65
C CYS A 280 16.96 -1.26 7.63
N PRO A 281 17.45 -0.65 6.55
CA PRO A 281 18.86 -0.25 6.43
C PRO A 281 19.24 0.95 7.31
N ILE A 282 18.27 1.56 7.99
CA ILE A 282 18.45 2.74 8.86
C ILE A 282 18.44 2.35 10.34
N HIS A 283 17.50 1.47 10.71
CA HIS A 283 17.19 1.15 12.12
C HIS A 283 17.45 -0.32 12.47
N ASP A 284 17.88 -1.16 11.52
CA ASP A 284 18.15 -2.60 11.70
C ASP A 284 16.98 -3.39 12.31
N GLU A 285 15.76 -2.95 12.01
CA GLU A 285 14.50 -3.58 12.45
C GLU A 285 13.79 -4.25 11.27
N ARG A 286 13.03 -5.32 11.51
CA ARG A 286 12.23 -5.97 10.47
C ARG A 286 11.27 -4.96 9.83
N GLN A 287 11.19 -4.99 8.50
CA GLN A 287 10.27 -4.17 7.70
C GLN A 287 8.85 -4.75 7.80
N PHE A 288 8.29 -4.77 9.01
CA PHE A 288 7.05 -5.47 9.37
C PHE A 288 6.00 -4.56 9.98
N PHE A 289 4.74 -4.82 9.63
CA PHE A 289 3.57 -4.08 10.11
C PHE A 289 2.48 -5.05 10.53
N LEU A 290 1.99 -4.89 11.76
CA LEU A 290 0.94 -5.73 12.34
C LEU A 290 -0.37 -4.95 12.48
N PHE A 291 -1.43 -5.45 11.85
CA PHE A 291 -2.78 -4.90 11.87
C PHE A 291 -3.69 -5.73 12.75
N ASN A 292 -3.51 -5.58 14.06
CA ASN A 292 -4.29 -6.27 15.09
C ASN A 292 -5.36 -5.38 15.76
N ASN A 293 -5.45 -4.11 15.38
CA ASN A 293 -6.39 -3.13 15.92
C ASN A 293 -6.79 -2.13 14.82
N PRO A 294 -8.07 -1.75 14.74
CA PRO A 294 -8.56 -0.68 13.86
C PRO A 294 -7.71 0.61 13.86
N ALA A 295 -7.17 1.04 15.00
CA ALA A 295 -6.34 2.24 15.10
C ALA A 295 -5.07 2.19 14.23
N LYS A 296 -4.56 0.99 13.93
CA LYS A 296 -3.34 0.79 13.14
C LYS A 296 -3.58 0.80 11.64
N ILE A 297 -4.83 0.69 11.17
CA ILE A 297 -5.17 0.63 9.74
C ILE A 297 -4.62 1.85 9.00
N ASN A 298 -4.59 3.01 9.65
CA ASN A 298 -4.05 4.23 9.05
C ASN A 298 -2.60 4.08 8.56
N ILE A 299 -1.81 3.21 9.20
CA ILE A 299 -0.44 2.88 8.78
C ILE A 299 -0.43 2.28 7.37
N LEU A 300 -1.47 1.53 6.96
CA LEU A 300 -1.58 0.91 5.62
C LEU A 300 -1.43 1.94 4.49
N LYS A 301 -2.07 3.11 4.64
CA LYS A 301 -1.99 4.18 3.64
C LYS A 301 -0.55 4.64 3.41
N TYR A 302 0.25 4.68 4.48
CA TYR A 302 1.65 5.08 4.43
C TYR A 302 2.58 4.01 3.88
N LEU A 303 2.23 2.73 3.97
CA LEU A 303 3.02 1.66 3.36
C LEU A 303 3.16 1.83 1.85
N PHE A 304 2.12 2.33 1.18
CA PHE A 304 2.18 2.59 -0.25
C PHE A 304 3.08 3.78 -0.59
N ARG A 305 3.13 4.82 0.26
CA ARG A 305 4.11 5.90 0.15
C ARG A 305 5.54 5.37 0.29
N MET A 306 5.79 4.49 1.27
CA MET A 306 7.10 3.85 1.45
C MET A 306 7.50 2.98 0.25
N ALA A 307 6.54 2.24 -0.31
CA ALA A 307 6.82 1.27 -1.36
C ALA A 307 7.04 1.92 -2.74
N SER A 308 6.53 3.13 -2.95
CA SER A 308 6.62 3.89 -4.20
C SER A 308 7.56 5.11 -4.14
N GLY A 309 8.09 5.44 -2.96
CA GLY A 309 8.92 6.61 -2.70
C GLY A 309 10.13 6.33 -1.81
N ALA A 310 10.96 7.35 -1.62
CA ALA A 310 12.18 7.28 -0.79
C ALA A 310 11.89 7.26 0.73
N SER A 311 10.65 7.01 1.13
CA SER A 311 10.12 7.49 2.39
C SER A 311 9.95 6.35 3.41
N GLY A 312 11.06 5.76 3.86
CA GLY A 312 11.09 4.87 5.03
C GLY A 312 11.05 3.37 4.72
N PHE A 313 11.52 2.55 5.68
CA PHE A 313 11.66 1.09 5.55
C PHE A 313 10.98 0.30 6.68
N CYS A 314 10.78 0.90 7.85
CA CYS A 314 10.12 0.26 9.00
C CYS A 314 9.15 1.23 9.71
N PRO A 315 8.38 0.77 10.71
CA PRO A 315 7.47 1.63 11.49
C PRO A 315 8.14 2.91 12.03
N ARG A 316 9.37 2.82 12.54
CA ARG A 316 10.10 4.00 13.05
C ARG A 316 10.47 5.01 11.96
N CYS A 317 10.65 4.56 10.72
CA CYS A 317 10.80 5.48 9.59
C CYS A 317 9.51 6.25 9.31
N LEU A 318 8.35 5.60 9.46
CA LEU A 318 7.05 6.22 9.25
C LEU A 318 6.71 7.24 10.33
N GLU A 319 6.89 6.90 11.62
CA GLU A 319 6.63 7.82 12.73
C GLU A 319 7.32 9.17 12.52
N LYS A 320 8.61 9.15 12.14
CA LYS A 320 9.38 10.37 11.84
C LYS A 320 8.80 11.22 10.71
N GLN A 321 8.02 10.65 9.80
CA GLN A 321 7.37 11.36 8.70
C GLN A 321 5.98 11.88 9.07
N LEU A 322 5.28 11.19 9.96
CA LEU A 322 3.96 11.62 10.44
C LEU A 322 4.05 12.89 11.29
N TYR A 323 5.17 13.07 12.01
CA TYR A 323 5.40 14.21 12.90
C TYR A 323 6.29 15.31 12.29
N ARG A 324 6.49 15.31 10.97
CA ARG A 324 7.18 16.38 10.23
C ARG A 324 6.19 17.18 9.42
#